data_AF-A0A5N6R5H1-F1
#
_entry.id   AF-A0A5N6R5H1-F1
#
_cell.length_a   1.000
_cell.length_b   1.000
_cell.length_c   1.000
_cell.angle_alpha   90.00
_cell.angle_beta   90.00
_cell.angle_gamma   90.00
#
_symmetry.space_group_name_H-M   'P 1'
#
loop_
_entity.id
_entity.type
_entity.pdbx_description
1 polymer ?
#
loop_
_entity_poly.entity_id
_entity_poly.type
_entity_poly.pdbx_seq_one_letter_code
_entity_poly.pdbx_strand_id
1 'polypeptide(L)' 'MPGLAKLGKKWREYQGIRNWEGLLDPLDENLRREILRYGQFVDAIYKSFDFDPSSPSYANSLFTRSSFFE' A
#
# COMPACT_ATOMS: atom_id res chain seq x y z
N MET A 1 2.98 16.93 -1.40
CA MET A 1 2.07 15.78 -1.58
C MET A 1 0.85 16.25 -2.37
N PRO A 2 0.77 15.99 -3.69
CA PRO A 2 -0.32 16.48 -4.52
C PRO A 2 -1.61 15.72 -4.19
N GLY A 3 -2.55 16.42 -3.55
CA GLY A 3 -3.98 16.13 -3.48
C GLY A 3 -4.35 14.75 -2.96
N LEU A 4 -4.65 14.64 -1.65
CA LEU A 4 -5.66 13.70 -1.19
C LEU A 4 -6.96 14.03 -1.93
N ALA A 5 -7.16 13.41 -3.09
CA ALA A 5 -8.48 13.27 -3.68
C ALA A 5 -9.41 12.78 -2.57
N LYS A 6 -10.65 13.28 -2.54
CA LYS A 6 -11.64 13.14 -1.46
C LYS A 6 -11.98 11.67 -1.14
N LEU A 7 -11.03 10.90 -0.60
CA LEU A 7 -11.18 9.55 -0.07
C LEU A 7 -12.28 9.56 0.99
N GLY A 8 -12.36 10.60 1.82
CA GLY A 8 -13.27 10.65 2.96
C GLY A 8 -14.72 10.28 2.67
N LYS A 9 -15.27 10.60 1.49
CA LYS A 9 -16.67 10.24 1.15
C LYS A 9 -16.81 8.88 0.44
N LYS A 10 -15.80 8.45 -0.32
CA LYS A 10 -15.85 7.24 -1.18
C LYS A 10 -14.90 6.13 -0.76
N TRP A 11 -14.20 6.26 0.37
CA TRP A 11 -13.15 5.31 0.77
C TRP A 11 -13.66 3.87 0.80
N ARG A 12 -14.89 3.64 1.27
CA ARG A 12 -15.51 2.31 1.31
C ARG A 12 -15.69 1.70 -0.08
N GLU A 13 -16.02 2.51 -1.09
CA GLU A 13 -16.11 2.08 -2.49
C GLU A 13 -14.73 1.61 -2.98
N TYR A 14 -13.68 2.39 -2.73
CA TYR A 14 -12.30 2.01 -3.08
C TYR A 14 -11.78 0.79 -2.30
N GLN A 15 -12.25 0.57 -1.07
CA GLN A 15 -12.01 -0.65 -0.29
C GLN A 15 -12.88 -1.85 -0.71
N GLY A 16 -13.67 -1.72 -1.78
CA GLY A 16 -14.36 -2.86 -2.38
C GLY A 16 -15.73 -3.18 -1.77
N ILE A 17 -16.35 -2.29 -0.99
CA ILE A 17 -17.69 -2.52 -0.39
C ILE A 17 -18.78 -2.87 -1.43
N ARG A 18 -18.56 -2.50 -2.70
CA ARG A 18 -19.44 -2.79 -3.84
C ARG A 18 -18.71 -3.55 -4.95
N ASN A 19 -17.72 -4.38 -4.63
CA ASN A 19 -16.96 -5.18 -5.60
C ASN A 19 -16.39 -4.34 -6.77
N TRP A 20 -16.03 -3.08 -6.52
CA TRP A 20 -15.57 -2.11 -7.51
C TRP A 20 -16.47 -1.95 -8.76
N GLU A 21 -17.79 -2.16 -8.59
CA GLU A 21 -18.79 -1.98 -9.64
C GLU A 21 -18.64 -0.60 -10.33
N GLY A 22 -18.43 -0.61 -11.65
CA GLY A 22 -18.27 0.59 -12.47
C GLY A 22 -16.92 1.32 -12.32
N LEU A 23 -15.94 0.76 -11.60
CA LEU A 23 -14.64 1.41 -11.37
C LEU A 23 -13.47 0.76 -12.15
N LEU A 24 -13.69 -0.37 -12.81
CA LEU A 24 -12.60 -1.16 -13.43
C LEU A 24 -12.39 -0.87 -14.92
N ASP A 25 -13.45 -0.50 -15.66
CA ASP A 25 -13.39 -0.27 -17.10
C ASP A 25 -14.27 0.94 -17.53
N PRO A 26 -13.67 2.12 -17.81
CA PRO A 26 -12.25 2.43 -17.63
C PRO A 26 -11.89 2.50 -16.15
N LEU A 27 -10.64 2.19 -15.82
CA LEU A 27 -10.16 2.22 -14.44
C LEU A 27 -10.29 3.62 -13.84
N ASP A 28 -11.07 3.75 -12.75
CA ASP A 28 -11.23 4.99 -12.01
C ASP A 28 -9.86 5.47 -11.47
N GLU A 29 -9.54 6.74 -11.70
CA GLU A 29 -8.23 7.31 -11.37
C GLU A 29 -7.95 7.31 -9.86
N ASN A 30 -8.96 7.42 -9.00
CA ASN A 30 -8.75 7.33 -7.56
C ASN A 30 -8.56 5.87 -7.12
N LEU A 31 -9.29 4.92 -7.74
CA LEU A 31 -9.03 3.49 -7.53
C LEU A 31 -7.61 3.12 -7.95
N ARG A 32 -7.15 3.63 -9.10
CA ARG A 32 -5.76 3.46 -9.57
C ARG A 32 -4.74 3.95 -8.54
N ARG A 33 -4.97 5.13 -7.96
CA ARG A 33 -4.10 5.70 -6.93
C ARG A 33 -4.08 4.86 -5.65
N GLU A 34 -5.24 4.36 -5.22
CA GLU A 34 -5.28 3.49 -4.05
C GLU A 34 -4.57 2.15 -4.30
N ILE A 35 -4.74 1.53 -5.48
CA ILE A 35 -4.00 0.32 -5.86
C ILE A 35 -2.49 0.58 -5.80
N LEU A 36 -2.01 1.68 -6.41
CA LEU A 36 -0.59 2.05 -6.38
C LEU A 36 -0.09 2.30 -4.96
N ARG A 37 -0.90 2.97 -4.12
CA ARG A 37 -0.58 3.24 -2.72
C ARG A 37 -0.44 1.95 -1.90
N TYR A 38 -1.35 1.00 -2.04
CA TYR A 38 -1.22 -0.31 -1.40
C TYR A 38 -0.03 -1.10 -1.93
N GLY A 39 0.27 -1.00 -3.23
CA GLY A 39 1.49 -1.56 -3.81
C GLY A 39 2.76 -0.98 -3.19
N GLN A 40 2.81 0.33 -2.97
CA GLN A 40 3.94 1.00 -2.29
C GLN A 40 4.11 0.53 -0.84
N PHE A 41 3.03 0.25 -0.12
CA PHE A 41 3.12 -0.31 1.24
C PHE A 41 3.74 -1.70 1.23
N VAL A 42 3.36 -2.55 0.28
CA VAL A 42 3.94 -3.90 0.13
C VAL A 42 5.43 -3.80 -0.22
N ASP A 43 5.79 -2.95 -1.18
CA ASP A 43 7.19 -2.72 -1.57
C ASP A 43 8.04 -2.21 -0.42
N ALA A 44 7.53 -1.26 0.39
CA ALA A 44 8.21 -0.77 1.58
C ALA A 44 8.48 -1.90 2.59
N ILE A 45 7.54 -2.82 2.80
CA ILE A 45 7.74 -3.97 3.68
C ILE A 45 8.84 -4.89 3.15
N TYR A 46 8.84 -5.21 1.84
CA TYR A 46 9.88 -6.06 1.26
C TYR A 46 11.27 -5.43 1.35
N LYS A 47 11.38 -4.11 1.29
CA LYS A 47 12.66 -3.40 1.47
C LYS A 47 13.12 -3.35 2.93
N SER A 48 12.19 -3.49 3.86
CA SER A 48 12.46 -3.34 5.29
C SER A 48 12.76 -4.65 6.00
N PHE A 49 12.80 -5.80 5.31
CA PHE A 49 13.04 -7.10 5.91
C PHE A 49 14.31 -7.75 5.37
N ASP A 50 14.97 -8.51 6.23
CA ASP A 50 16.12 -9.31 5.87
C ASP A 50 15.67 -10.60 5.17
N PHE A 51 15.92 -10.69 3.87
CA PHE A 51 15.59 -11.86 3.07
C PHE A 51 16.81 -12.69 2.69
N ASP A 52 17.99 -12.43 3.27
CA ASP A 52 19.15 -13.30 3.09
C ASP A 52 18.94 -14.60 3.90
N PRO A 53 18.79 -15.77 3.25
CA PRO A 53 18.53 -17.03 3.96
C PRO A 53 19.70 -17.49 4.84
N SER A 54 20.90 -16.94 4.64
CA SER A 54 22.08 -17.23 5.47
C SER A 54 22.18 -16.35 6.71
N SER A 55 21.37 -15.28 6.77
CA SER A 55 21.40 -14.33 7.87
C SER A 55 20.77 -14.91 9.15
N PRO A 56 21.41 -14.72 10.32
CA PRO A 56 20.79 -15.02 11.62
C PRO A 56 19.49 -14.23 11.88
N SER A 57 19.31 -13.10 11.18
CA SER A 57 18.12 -12.26 11.26
C SER A 57 17.14 -12.46 10.11
N TYR A 58 17.24 -13.53 9.33
CA TYR A 58 16.29 -13.83 8.25
C TYR A 58 14.83 -13.66 8.68
N ALA A 59 14.03 -13.04 7.82
CA ALA A 59 12.63 -12.68 8.01
C ALA A 59 12.35 -11.70 9.18
N ASN A 60 13.37 -11.03 9.72
CA ASN A 60 13.17 -9.92 10.66
C ASN A 60 13.21 -8.56 9.95
N SER A 61 12.58 -7.57 10.57
CA SER A 61 12.64 -6.17 10.14
C SER A 61 14.05 -5.60 10.40
N LEU A 62 14.62 -4.97 9.37
CA LEU A 62 15.86 -4.20 9.43
C LEU A 62 15.71 -2.91 10.24
N PHE A 63 14.48 -2.46 10.47
CA PHE A 63 14.15 -1.24 11.18
C PHE A 63 13.41 -1.54 12.48
N THR A 64 13.63 -0.69 13.49
CA THR A 64 12.80 -0.65 14.69
C THR A 64 11.48 0.06 14.39
N ARG A 65 10.46 -0.13 15.23
CA ARG A 65 9.15 0.53 15.07
C ARG A 65 9.28 2.07 14.95
N SER A 66 10.24 2.68 15.63
CA SER A 66 10.44 4.14 15.60
C SER A 66 11.13 4.63 14.33
N SER A 67 11.95 3.81 13.68
CA SER A 67 12.77 4.20 12.51
C SER A 67 12.17 3.78 11.17
N PHE A 68 11.09 2.98 11.15
CA PHE A 68 10.54 2.41 9.91
C PHE A 68 10.05 3.46 8.89
N PHE A 69 9.61 4.64 9.35
CA PHE A 69 9.03 5.70 8.51
C PHE A 69 9.88 6.99 8.48
N GLU A 70 11.08 6.98 9.05
CA GLU A 70 12.04 8.10 8.94
C GLU A 70 12.72 8.11 7.57
#